data_AF-A0A7C4HZ72-F1
#
_entry.id   AF-A0A7C4HZ72-F1
#
_cell.length_a   1.000
_cell.length_b   1.000
_cell.length_c   1.000
_cell.angle_alpha   90.00
_cell.angle_beta   90.00
_cell.angle_gamma   90.00
#
_symmetry.space_group_name_H-M   'P 1'
#
loop_
_entity.id
_entity.type
_entity.pdbx_description
1 polymer ?
#
loop_
_entity_poly.entity_id
_entity_poly.type
_entity_poly.pdbx_seq_one_letter_code
_entity_poly.pdbx_strand_id
1 'polypeptide(L)'
;MAGRARYSYLLNDVDVRRWYDNVARGSRVTADVYLRRLGSFCEHFNVSPKQLIAMGEGDLYNMLLDYVSFLEGNGCAGSYIESALKAVKSWLSHNGIEVKRKIKIRGARDTPSLRDERVPTQQE
;
A
#
# COMPACT_ATOMS: atom_id res chain seq x y z
N MET A 1 -14.64 -10.12 0.33
CA MET A 1 -13.81 -11.16 -0.34
C MET A 1 -13.55 -10.90 -1.84
N ALA A 2 -13.95 -9.76 -2.45
CA ALA A 2 -13.86 -9.57 -3.91
C ALA A 2 -12.52 -9.01 -4.45
N GLY A 3 -11.67 -8.43 -3.59
CA GLY A 3 -10.50 -7.66 -4.05
C GLY A 3 -9.28 -8.48 -4.49
N ARG A 4 -9.23 -9.79 -4.18
CA ARG A 4 -8.11 -10.66 -4.59
C ARG A 4 -8.16 -10.98 -6.09
N ALA A 5 -9.35 -11.06 -6.67
CA ALA A 5 -9.54 -11.51 -8.05
C ALA A 5 -8.79 -10.63 -9.07
N ARG A 6 -8.90 -9.30 -8.95
CA ARG A 6 -8.38 -8.35 -9.95
C ARG A 6 -6.88 -8.46 -10.18
N TYR A 7 -6.08 -8.57 -9.11
CA TYR A 7 -4.61 -8.59 -9.21
C TYR A 7 -4.00 -9.98 -8.94
N SER A 8 -4.82 -11.03 -8.96
CA SER A 8 -4.37 -12.41 -8.77
C SER A 8 -3.36 -12.86 -9.83
N TYR A 9 -3.45 -12.30 -11.05
CA TYR A 9 -2.53 -12.59 -12.15
C TYR A 9 -1.06 -12.23 -11.82
N LEU A 10 -0.82 -11.30 -10.88
CA LEU A 10 0.54 -10.97 -10.44
C LEU A 10 1.23 -12.16 -9.77
N LEU A 11 0.47 -13.11 -9.19
CA LEU A 11 1.03 -14.33 -8.60
C LEU A 11 1.52 -15.34 -9.65
N ASN A 12 1.30 -15.11 -10.94
CA ASN A 12 1.92 -15.90 -12.00
C ASN A 12 3.43 -15.61 -12.08
N ASP A 13 3.87 -14.45 -11.59
CA ASP A 13 5.28 -14.17 -11.38
C ASP A 13 5.80 -14.89 -10.11
N VAL A 14 6.88 -15.66 -10.27
CA VAL A 14 7.45 -16.47 -9.18
C VAL A 14 7.99 -15.62 -8.03
N ASP A 15 8.53 -14.44 -8.29
CA ASP A 15 9.12 -13.59 -7.25
C ASP A 15 8.02 -12.88 -6.47
N VAL A 16 6.96 -12.42 -7.16
CA VAL A 16 5.76 -11.89 -6.50
C VAL A 16 5.09 -12.98 -5.65
N ARG A 17 5.03 -14.23 -6.12
CA ARG A 17 4.51 -15.35 -5.35
C ARG A 17 5.33 -15.63 -4.09
N ARG A 18 6.66 -15.67 -4.20
CA ARG A 18 7.56 -15.85 -3.04
C ARG A 18 7.36 -14.77 -1.98
N TRP A 19 7.27 -13.51 -2.42
CA TRP A 19 6.98 -12.39 -1.53
C TRP A 19 5.60 -12.53 -0.87
N TYR A 20 4.56 -12.82 -1.66
CA TYR A 20 3.20 -12.99 -1.16
C TYR A 20 3.13 -14.12 -0.11
N ASP A 21 3.71 -15.27 -0.41
CA ASP A 21 3.72 -16.42 0.51
C ASP A 21 4.48 -16.10 1.79
N ASN A 22 5.57 -15.33 1.72
CA ASN A 22 6.29 -14.85 2.89
C ASN A 22 5.43 -13.94 3.78
N VAL A 23 4.72 -12.96 3.20
CA VAL A 23 3.78 -12.11 3.95
C VAL A 23 2.61 -12.94 4.52
N ALA A 24 2.12 -13.91 3.75
CA ALA A 24 1.00 -14.77 4.11
C ALA A 24 1.28 -15.68 5.31
N ARG A 25 2.56 -16.01 5.57
CA ARG A 25 2.98 -16.73 6.80
C ARG A 25 2.61 -15.97 8.07
N GLY A 26 2.66 -14.64 8.04
CA GLY A 26 2.22 -13.80 9.16
C GLY A 26 0.71 -13.53 9.13
N SER A 27 0.16 -13.21 7.95
CA SER A 27 -1.28 -12.99 7.77
C SER A 27 -1.68 -13.06 6.30
N ARG A 28 -2.56 -14.00 5.97
CA ARG A 28 -3.16 -14.11 4.62
C ARG A 28 -3.93 -12.86 4.23
N VAL A 29 -4.64 -12.26 5.19
CA VAL A 29 -5.40 -11.03 4.94
C VAL A 29 -4.47 -9.88 4.57
N THR A 30 -3.33 -9.76 5.28
CA THR A 30 -2.32 -8.74 4.97
C THR A 30 -1.70 -8.99 3.59
N ALA A 31 -1.39 -10.25 3.25
CA ALA A 31 -0.86 -10.61 1.94
C ALA A 31 -1.82 -10.24 0.81
N ASP A 32 -3.12 -10.53 0.97
CA ASP A 32 -4.15 -10.16 -0.02
C ASP A 32 -4.31 -8.64 -0.16
N VAL A 33 -4.25 -7.89 0.95
CA VAL A 33 -4.25 -6.43 0.93
C VAL A 33 -3.01 -5.91 0.19
N TYR A 34 -1.83 -6.45 0.50
CA TYR A 34 -0.57 -6.00 -0.08
C TYR A 34 -0.52 -6.27 -1.58
N LEU A 35 -0.95 -7.45 -2.02
CA LEU A 35 -1.05 -7.79 -3.45
C LEU A 35 -1.94 -6.79 -4.20
N ARG A 36 -3.10 -6.44 -3.63
CA ARG A 36 -4.02 -5.46 -4.23
C ARG A 36 -3.41 -4.07 -4.29
N ARG A 37 -2.71 -3.64 -3.26
CA ARG A 37 -2.05 -2.32 -3.22
C ARG A 37 -0.88 -2.23 -4.18
N LEU A 38 -0.05 -3.27 -4.24
CA LEU A 38 1.04 -3.38 -5.22
C LEU A 38 0.47 -3.34 -6.64
N GLY A 39 -0.58 -4.10 -6.92
CA GLY A 39 -1.23 -4.12 -8.23
C GLY A 39 -1.83 -2.78 -8.62
N SER A 40 -2.53 -2.10 -7.70
CA SER A 40 -3.08 -0.76 -7.96
C SER A 40 -2.00 0.29 -8.22
N PHE A 41 -0.87 0.22 -7.51
CA PHE A 41 0.29 1.09 -7.75
C PHE A 41 0.91 0.83 -9.14
N CYS A 42 1.13 -0.45 -9.47
CA CYS A 42 1.66 -0.89 -10.76
C CYS A 42 0.76 -0.43 -11.91
N GLU A 43 -0.56 -0.61 -11.78
CA GLU A 43 -1.55 -0.18 -12.78
C GLU A 43 -1.57 1.35 -12.95
N HIS A 44 -1.47 2.11 -11.85
CA HIS A 44 -1.45 3.58 -11.91
C HIS A 44 -0.28 4.13 -12.73
N PHE A 45 0.91 3.55 -12.58
CA PHE A 45 2.10 3.98 -13.33
C PHE A 45 2.34 3.19 -14.62
N ASN A 46 1.45 2.26 -14.97
CA ASN A 46 1.63 1.34 -16.09
C ASN A 46 2.99 0.60 -16.06
N VAL A 47 3.37 0.09 -14.89
CA VAL A 47 4.61 -0.66 -14.65
C VAL A 47 4.29 -2.02 -14.05
N SER A 48 5.18 -2.99 -14.27
CA SER A 48 5.14 -4.28 -13.60
C SER A 48 5.95 -4.26 -12.28
N PRO A 49 5.69 -5.18 -11.34
CA PRO A 49 6.51 -5.33 -10.14
C PRO A 49 8.01 -5.51 -10.44
N LYS A 50 8.34 -6.18 -11.55
CA LYS A 50 9.72 -6.38 -12.02
C LYS A 50 10.36 -5.09 -12.56
N GLN A 51 9.60 -4.24 -13.23
CA GLN A 51 10.11 -2.94 -13.65
C GLN A 51 10.41 -2.04 -12.44
N LEU A 52 9.61 -2.11 -11.37
CA LEU A 52 9.90 -1.35 -10.15
C LEU A 52 11.26 -1.69 -9.54
N ILE A 53 11.62 -2.98 -9.47
CA ILE A 53 12.90 -3.38 -8.87
C ILE A 53 14.12 -3.07 -9.76
N ALA A 54 13.89 -2.71 -11.03
CA ALA A 54 14.94 -2.27 -11.95
C ALA A 54 15.16 -0.74 -11.91
N MET A 55 14.31 0.01 -11.20
CA MET A 55 14.41 1.46 -11.11
C MET A 55 15.40 1.91 -10.03
N GLY A 56 15.96 3.11 -10.22
CA GLY A 56 16.79 3.75 -9.21
C GLY A 56 15.96 4.20 -8.01
N GLU A 57 16.60 4.32 -6.84
CA GLU A 57 15.94 4.81 -5.62
C GLU A 57 15.30 6.19 -5.86
N GLY A 58 15.96 7.05 -6.64
CA GLY A 58 15.48 8.38 -7.05
C GLY A 58 14.07 8.34 -7.65
N ASP A 59 13.90 7.53 -8.68
CA ASP A 59 12.65 7.38 -9.42
C ASP A 59 11.58 6.74 -8.55
N LEU A 60 11.93 5.69 -7.80
CA LEU A 60 11.02 5.03 -6.87
C LEU A 60 10.46 6.00 -5.83
N TYR A 61 11.29 6.90 -5.29
CA TYR A 61 10.83 7.92 -4.36
C TYR A 61 9.86 8.90 -5.01
N ASN A 62 10.17 9.39 -6.21
CA ASN A 62 9.30 10.32 -6.93
C ASN A 62 7.94 9.66 -7.23
N MET A 63 7.93 8.42 -7.71
CA MET A 63 6.70 7.67 -7.93
C MET A 63 5.88 7.48 -6.64
N LEU A 64 6.51 7.23 -5.49
CA LEU A 64 5.80 7.16 -4.22
C LEU A 64 5.17 8.52 -3.84
N LEU A 65 5.84 9.64 -4.09
CA LEU A 65 5.28 10.99 -3.85
C LEU A 65 4.11 11.30 -4.79
N ASP A 66 4.24 10.96 -6.07
CA ASP A 66 3.20 11.17 -7.07
C ASP A 66 1.96 10.36 -6.71
N TYR A 67 2.14 9.12 -6.24
CA TYR A 67 1.04 8.27 -5.80
C TYR A 67 0.36 8.80 -4.54
N VAL A 68 1.11 9.37 -3.58
CA VAL A 68 0.51 10.05 -2.42
C VAL A 68 -0.33 11.23 -2.88
N SER A 69 0.22 12.08 -3.75
CA SER A 69 -0.49 13.26 -4.28
C SER A 69 -1.77 12.87 -5.01
N PHE A 70 -1.71 11.80 -5.82
CA PHE A 70 -2.89 11.23 -6.48
C PHE A 70 -3.94 10.76 -5.47
N LEU A 71 -3.57 9.96 -4.47
CA LEU A 71 -4.53 9.44 -3.50
C LEU A 71 -5.13 10.55 -2.62
N GLU A 72 -4.32 11.53 -2.21
CA GLU A 72 -4.80 12.71 -1.48
C GLU A 72 -5.77 13.54 -2.32
N GLY A 73 -5.46 13.77 -3.60
CA GLY A 73 -6.33 14.46 -4.55
C GLY A 73 -7.66 13.74 -4.79
N ASN A 74 -7.70 12.42 -4.64
CA ASN A 74 -8.92 11.60 -4.69
C ASN A 74 -9.64 11.48 -3.33
N GLY A 75 -9.19 12.20 -2.29
CA GLY A 75 -9.82 12.20 -0.97
C GLY A 75 -9.62 10.91 -0.16
N CYS A 76 -8.60 10.11 -0.48
CA CYS A 76 -8.31 8.90 0.28
C CYS A 76 -7.84 9.26 1.70
N ALA A 77 -8.29 8.49 2.71
CA ALA A 77 -7.85 8.65 4.09
C ALA A 77 -6.33 8.40 4.23
N GLY A 78 -5.64 9.16 5.08
CA GLY A 78 -4.20 9.02 5.27
C GLY A 78 -3.76 7.61 5.68
N SER A 79 -4.56 6.91 6.48
CA SER A 79 -4.32 5.50 6.85
C SER A 79 -4.37 4.54 5.67
N TYR A 80 -5.24 4.80 4.68
CA TYR A 80 -5.28 4.05 3.43
C TYR A 80 -3.99 4.28 2.62
N ILE A 81 -3.56 5.54 2.50
CA ILE A 81 -2.35 5.93 1.76
C ILE A 81 -1.12 5.29 2.40
N GLU A 82 -1.01 5.35 3.73
CA GLU A 82 0.07 4.69 4.48
C GLU A 82 0.08 3.18 4.22
N SER A 83 -1.07 2.52 4.29
CA SER A 83 -1.17 1.09 3.97
C SER A 83 -0.78 0.79 2.52
N ALA A 84 -1.05 1.68 1.58
CA ALA A 84 -0.67 1.50 0.19
C ALA A 84 0.85 1.60 0.01
N LEU A 85 1.50 2.63 0.58
CA LEU A 85 2.96 2.76 0.53
C LEU A 85 3.66 1.61 1.25
N LYS A 86 3.10 1.14 2.38
CA LYS A 86 3.66 0.01 3.13
C LYS A 86 3.71 -1.27 2.30
N ALA A 87 2.70 -1.53 1.49
CA ALA A 87 2.69 -2.67 0.59
C ALA A 87 3.76 -2.56 -0.50
N VAL A 88 3.90 -1.39 -1.15
CA VAL A 88 4.92 -1.16 -2.18
C VAL A 88 6.32 -1.26 -1.60
N LYS A 89 6.58 -0.62 -0.45
CA LYS A 89 7.86 -0.72 0.26
C LYS A 89 8.18 -2.14 0.70
N SER A 90 7.17 -2.92 1.12
CA SER A 90 7.37 -4.33 1.45
C SER A 90 7.85 -5.15 0.25
N TRP A 91 7.31 -4.90 -0.96
CA TRP A 91 7.79 -5.53 -2.19
C TRP A 91 9.23 -5.11 -2.51
N LEU A 92 9.55 -3.81 -2.44
CA LEU A 92 10.90 -3.31 -2.70
C LEU A 92 11.92 -3.90 -1.72
N SER A 93 11.60 -3.90 -0.41
CA SER A 93 12.46 -4.44 0.65
C SER A 93 12.70 -5.95 0.49
N HIS A 94 11.69 -6.72 0.07
CA HIS A 94 11.85 -8.14 -0.28
C HIS A 94 12.89 -8.37 -1.38
N ASN A 95 13.07 -7.40 -2.27
CA ASN A 95 14.05 -7.42 -3.36
C ASN A 95 15.33 -6.64 -3.02
N GLY A 96 15.57 -6.30 -1.76
CA GLY A 96 16.78 -5.62 -1.30
C GLY A 96 16.84 -4.11 -1.59
N ILE A 97 15.70 -3.49 -1.93
CA ILE A 97 15.62 -2.07 -2.29
C ILE A 97 14.92 -1.29 -1.18
N GLU A 98 15.60 -0.28 -0.64
CA GLU A 98 15.10 0.55 0.47
C GLU A 98 15.01 2.02 0.07
N VAL A 99 13.80 2.58 0.10
CA VAL A 99 13.59 4.03 -0.08
C VAL A 99 13.61 4.71 1.28
N LYS A 100 14.78 5.20 1.68
CA LYS A 100 15.04 5.77 3.03
C LYS A 100 14.48 7.18 3.22
N ARG A 101 14.23 7.91 2.14
CA ARG A 101 13.69 9.28 2.19
C ARG A 101 12.29 9.30 2.82
N LYS A 102 12.07 10.30 3.67
CA LYS A 102 10.81 10.48 4.41
C LYS A 102 9.71 10.98 3.47
N ILE A 103 8.55 10.32 3.53
CA ILE A 103 7.33 10.72 2.82
C ILE A 103 6.32 11.20 3.87
N LYS A 104 5.78 12.40 3.69
CA LYS A 104 4.73 12.95 4.56
C LYS A 104 3.37 12.61 3.96
N ILE A 105 2.42 12.21 4.80
CA ILE A 105 1.05 11.89 4.41
C ILE A 105 0.13 12.66 5.36
N ARG A 106 -0.80 13.44 4.81
CA ARG A 106 -1.76 14.19 5.62
C ARG A 106 -2.76 13.23 6.28
N GLY A 107 -3.05 13.45 7.56
CA GLY A 107 -4.06 12.67 8.29
C GLY A 107 -3.74 11.18 8.45
N ALA A 108 -2.48 10.75 8.27
CA ALA A 108 -2.08 9.35 8.47
C ALA A 108 -2.34 8.86 9.91
N ARG A 109 -2.33 9.78 10.88
CA ARG A 109 -2.66 9.53 12.29
C ARG A 109 -3.99 10.13 12.72
N ASP A 110 -4.79 10.65 11.79
CA ASP A 110 -6.14 11.10 12.12
C ASP A 110 -6.99 9.85 12.33
N THR A 111 -7.21 9.47 13.59
CA THR A 111 -8.14 8.40 13.97
C THR A 111 -9.56 8.88 13.66
N PRO A 112 -10.25 8.34 12.63
CA PRO A 112 -11.62 8.79 12.33
C PRO A 112 -12.62 8.34 13.40
N SER A 113 -12.27 7.29 14.17
CA SER A 113 -13.17 6.57 15.07
C SER A 113 -13.51 7.28 16.37
N LEU A 114 -12.95 8.47 16.65
CA LEU A 114 -13.19 9.20 17.90
C LEU A 114 -13.92 10.53 17.71
N ARG A 115 -14.23 10.93 16.47
CA ARG A 115 -14.86 12.24 16.23
C ARG A 115 -16.39 12.24 16.43
N ASP A 116 -17.03 11.07 16.39
CA ASP A 116 -18.49 10.93 16.57
C ASP A 116 -18.88 10.03 17.75
N GLU A 117 -18.00 9.88 18.76
CA GLU A 117 -18.41 9.29 20.03
C GLU A 117 -19.25 10.31 20.82
N ARG A 118 -20.54 10.35 20.52
CA ARG A 118 -21.52 11.03 21.37
C ARG A 118 -21.59 10.25 22.68
N VAL A 119 -21.06 10.83 23.76
CA VAL A 119 -21.26 10.32 25.12
C VAL A 119 -22.76 10.19 25.36
N PRO A 120 -23.29 9.02 25.78
CA PRO A 120 -24.67 8.94 26.24
C PRO A 120 -24.80 9.85 27.45
N THR A 121 -25.50 10.98 27.32
CA THR A 121 -25.96 11.71 28.50
C THR A 121 -27.02 10.85 29.17
N GLN A 122 -26.70 10.31 30.34
CA GLN A 122 -27.68 9.74 31.26
C GLN A 122 -28.74 10.83 31.54
N GLN A 123 -29.99 10.55 31.15
CA GLN A 123 -31.14 11.16 31.79
C GLN A 123 -31.67 10.11 32.76
N GLU A 124 -31.46 10.35 34.06
CA GLU A 124 -32.32 9.83 35.11
C GLU A 124 -33.58 10.69 35.21
#